data_AF-A0A2E6ZYG4-F1
#
_entry.id   AF-A0A2E6ZYG4-F1
#
_cell.length_a   1.000
_cell.length_b   1.000
_cell.length_c   1.000
_cell.angle_alpha   90.00
_cell.angle_beta   90.00
_cell.angle_gamma   90.00
#
_symmetry.space_group_name_H-M   'P 1'
#
loop_
_entity.id
_entity.type
_entity.pdbx_description
1 polymer ?
#
loop_
_entity_poly.entity_id
_entity_poly.type
_entity_poly.pdbx_seq_one_letter_code
_entity_poly.pdbx_strand_id
1 'polypeptide(L)'
;MKKRNWLRGVLVIAIVIVGLPLPSAATNLPPGFIEQLVADGLPAPTSMTWDPEGTMWLGGKEGHVWRLRDGQLVEVIRLAVSIEGERGIHSIAIDPDFLENRHVWIYYTTAGPQVRNRLARFRSVGDQLVDETLLFETPDLQGEFHHGGCLRFTPDGTLFLSTGDDLQNSSTSQNPDDVRGKILHLNRDGTPAAGNPYLSGGGDPRVWAIGFRNPWRFSLQPESNNLFIGDVGDERFEELNIGVVGGNFGWAIVEGPEPAGVSGVTYPIYAYAHTSENGHAIIAGEHAVATDFPEEYSGDFFFADAVTNEIFRMVLDPLNQPASVDVFASETSGAPVDLRFGPDGALYYVAFATGQVFRITFTGGDNRQPIATATVAPDNGKAPLTVTLNGAASSDPDGDALSYSWDLGNGNHVSGAVVTTTYAAGAYRARLTVTDTGGAARTTPDLRIVSGNTRPTPVIEQPAKDYRYTEGELIQFSGTALDLEGGLIPCERMVWTVIFHHKGHTHPFLGPIQGCNGLFVVNSHGVDRTFYEITVRADDRGIPLENTGVLSGTQSIFLFPDDWVPGGCCGPIQPGPPVKPLGLHHRPTVPAADTPPPRCY
;
A
#
# COMPACT_ATOMS: atom_id res chain seq x y z
N MET A 1 -14.42 1.80 48.06
CA MET A 1 -13.21 1.68 47.23
C MET A 1 -13.52 0.77 46.04
N LYS A 2 -13.87 1.36 44.89
CA LYS A 2 -14.06 0.65 43.61
C LYS A 2 -12.83 0.93 42.76
N LYS A 3 -12.03 -0.09 42.45
CA LYS A 3 -11.02 -0.01 41.38
C LYS A 3 -11.72 -0.33 40.07
N ARG A 4 -11.75 0.64 39.16
CA ARG A 4 -12.28 0.51 37.80
C ARG A 4 -11.08 0.21 36.90
N ASN A 5 -10.89 -1.05 36.54
CA ASN A 5 -9.88 -1.45 35.57
C ASN A 5 -10.34 -0.98 34.19
N TRP A 6 -9.54 -0.11 33.56
CA TRP A 6 -9.66 0.22 32.15
C TRP A 6 -8.93 -0.86 31.36
N LEU A 7 -9.68 -1.68 30.63
CA LEU A 7 -9.15 -2.43 29.50
C LEU A 7 -9.02 -1.42 28.35
N ARG A 8 -7.78 -1.03 28.02
CA ARG A 8 -7.48 -0.30 26.80
C ARG A 8 -7.50 -1.33 25.66
N GLY A 9 -8.37 -1.12 24.68
CA GLY A 9 -8.42 -1.93 23.47
C GLY A 9 -7.12 -1.78 22.71
N VAL A 10 -6.55 -2.90 22.30
CA VAL A 10 -5.40 -2.97 21.39
C VAL A 10 -6.02 -3.21 20.01
N LEU A 11 -6.02 -2.20 19.15
CA LEU A 11 -6.38 -2.36 17.75
C LEU A 11 -5.14 -2.91 17.03
N VAL A 12 -5.13 -4.22 16.77
CA VAL A 12 -4.10 -4.89 15.96
C VAL A 12 -4.53 -4.80 14.51
N ILE A 13 -3.84 -4.02 13.69
CA ILE A 13 -4.03 -4.02 12.23
C ILE A 13 -2.95 -4.93 11.64
N ALA A 14 -3.35 -6.15 11.27
CA ALA A 14 -2.61 -7.00 10.35
C ALA A 14 -3.31 -6.92 8.99
N ILE A 15 -2.71 -6.22 8.04
CA ILE A 15 -3.20 -6.15 6.66
C ILE A 15 -2.78 -7.43 5.95
N VAL A 16 -3.73 -8.33 5.71
CA VAL A 16 -3.61 -9.39 4.72
C VAL A 16 -4.71 -9.19 3.70
N ILE A 17 -4.38 -8.51 2.61
CA ILE A 17 -5.26 -8.39 1.43
C ILE A 17 -5.15 -9.71 0.67
N VAL A 18 -6.10 -10.62 0.87
CA VAL A 18 -6.42 -11.65 -0.14
C VAL A 18 -7.66 -11.16 -0.86
N GLY A 19 -7.46 -10.17 -1.74
CA GLY A 19 -8.40 -9.87 -2.79
C GLY A 19 -8.13 -10.80 -3.97
N LEU A 20 -9.18 -11.39 -4.54
CA LEU A 20 -9.16 -11.71 -5.96
C LEU A 20 -8.64 -10.47 -6.71
N PRO A 21 -7.84 -10.60 -7.78
CA PRO A 21 -7.37 -9.44 -8.53
C PRO A 21 -8.59 -8.78 -9.14
N LEU A 22 -9.15 -7.81 -8.43
CA LEU A 22 -9.97 -6.78 -9.05
C LEU A 22 -9.06 -6.12 -10.07
N PRO A 23 -9.53 -5.84 -11.30
CA PRO A 23 -8.78 -4.96 -12.18
C PRO A 23 -8.50 -3.69 -11.36
N SER A 24 -7.22 -3.36 -11.17
CA SER A 24 -6.86 -2.08 -10.56
C SER A 24 -7.62 -1.01 -11.34
N ALA A 25 -8.41 -0.20 -10.65
CA ALA A 25 -8.96 0.99 -11.26
C ALA A 25 -7.77 1.80 -11.83
N ALA A 26 -7.96 2.43 -12.98
CA ALA A 26 -6.91 3.28 -13.52
C ALA A 26 -6.76 4.49 -12.60
N THR A 27 -5.52 4.85 -12.24
CA THR A 27 -5.25 6.06 -11.46
C THR A 27 -5.95 7.25 -12.10
N ASN A 28 -6.80 7.93 -11.34
CA ASN A 28 -7.45 9.15 -11.79
C ASN A 28 -6.45 10.29 -11.66
N LEU A 29 -6.15 10.94 -12.78
CA LEU A 29 -5.20 12.05 -12.87
C LEU A 29 -5.85 13.28 -13.53
N PRO A 30 -5.32 14.49 -13.31
CA PRO A 30 -5.76 15.68 -14.00
C PRO A 30 -5.56 15.53 -15.52
N PRO A 31 -6.36 16.21 -16.34
CA PRO A 31 -6.20 16.17 -17.79
C PRO A 31 -4.77 16.44 -18.25
N GLY A 32 -4.28 15.63 -19.19
CA GLY A 32 -2.94 15.71 -19.73
C GLY A 32 -1.84 15.07 -18.89
N PHE A 33 -2.15 14.52 -17.71
CA PHE A 33 -1.24 13.66 -16.98
C PHE A 33 -1.47 12.19 -17.31
N ILE A 34 -0.39 11.44 -17.34
CA ILE A 34 -0.40 10.00 -17.60
C ILE A 34 0.48 9.26 -16.60
N GLU A 35 0.09 8.04 -16.23
CA GLU A 35 0.86 7.15 -15.37
C GLU A 35 1.47 6.00 -16.18
N GLN A 36 2.76 5.73 -15.99
CA GLN A 36 3.50 4.69 -16.69
C GLN A 36 4.19 3.77 -15.69
N LEU A 37 4.09 2.46 -15.91
CA LEU A 37 4.87 1.48 -15.16
C LEU A 37 6.34 1.60 -15.54
N VAL A 38 7.21 1.71 -14.53
CA VAL A 38 8.67 1.85 -14.68
C VAL A 38 9.39 0.55 -14.36
N ALA A 39 8.98 -0.09 -13.26
CA ALA A 39 9.52 -1.36 -12.79
C ALA A 39 8.44 -2.16 -12.08
N ASP A 40 8.53 -3.49 -12.18
CA ASP A 40 7.68 -4.45 -11.50
C ASP A 40 8.49 -5.59 -10.89
N GLY A 41 7.81 -6.52 -10.23
CA GLY A 41 8.45 -7.69 -9.63
C GLY A 41 9.36 -7.35 -8.45
N LEU A 42 9.16 -6.22 -7.80
CA LEU A 42 9.90 -5.78 -6.62
C LEU A 42 9.18 -6.30 -5.37
N PRO A 43 9.75 -7.23 -4.58
CA PRO A 43 9.14 -7.64 -3.32
C PRO A 43 9.20 -6.49 -2.30
N ALA A 44 8.03 -5.95 -1.96
CA ALA A 44 7.84 -4.93 -0.93
C ALA A 44 8.80 -3.72 -1.05
N PRO A 45 8.80 -2.97 -2.17
CA PRO A 45 9.69 -1.83 -2.37
C PRO A 45 9.31 -0.70 -1.41
N THR A 46 10.31 -0.08 -0.78
CA THR A 46 10.09 0.94 0.25
C THR A 46 10.54 2.33 -0.18
N SER A 47 11.62 2.44 -0.95
CA SER A 47 12.22 3.73 -1.26
C SER A 47 12.93 3.76 -2.59
N MET A 48 13.06 4.96 -3.16
CA MET A 48 13.78 5.21 -4.39
C MET A 48 14.67 6.46 -4.31
N THR A 49 15.67 6.51 -5.16
CA THR A 49 16.52 7.69 -5.38
C THR A 49 17.25 7.56 -6.72
N TRP A 50 17.95 8.60 -7.18
CA TRP A 50 18.79 8.55 -8.38
C TRP A 50 20.23 8.88 -8.03
N ASP A 51 21.15 8.27 -8.74
CA ASP A 51 22.53 8.75 -8.77
C ASP A 51 22.72 9.84 -9.84
N PRO A 52 23.83 10.59 -9.80
CA PRO A 52 24.13 11.63 -10.80
C PRO A 52 24.26 11.13 -12.24
N GLU A 53 24.31 9.82 -12.47
CA GLU A 53 24.35 9.20 -13.80
C GLU A 53 22.93 8.88 -14.32
N GLY A 54 21.89 9.20 -13.56
CA GLY A 54 20.49 8.96 -13.89
C GLY A 54 20.01 7.53 -13.60
N THR A 55 20.81 6.71 -12.92
CA THR A 55 20.40 5.36 -12.51
C THR A 55 19.47 5.48 -11.30
N MET A 56 18.30 4.84 -11.37
CA MET A 56 17.41 4.75 -10.22
C MET A 56 17.89 3.62 -9.29
N TRP A 57 17.94 3.90 -7.99
CA TRP A 57 18.26 2.94 -6.93
C TRP A 57 17.03 2.73 -6.06
N LEU A 58 16.73 1.46 -5.75
CA LEU A 58 15.52 1.04 -5.05
C LEU A 58 15.88 0.19 -3.84
N GLY A 59 15.26 0.49 -2.69
CA GLY A 59 15.30 -0.36 -1.50
C GLY A 59 14.01 -1.16 -1.34
N GLY A 60 14.12 -2.42 -0.92
CA GLY A 60 12.99 -3.30 -0.64
C GLY A 60 13.04 -3.85 0.78
N LYS A 61 11.88 -3.86 1.44
CA LYS A 61 11.71 -4.24 2.85
C LYS A 61 12.44 -5.55 3.18
N GLU A 62 12.34 -6.55 2.32
CA GLU A 62 12.94 -7.88 2.52
C GLU A 62 14.47 -7.96 2.30
N GLY A 63 15.16 -6.83 2.39
CA GLY A 63 16.62 -6.74 2.33
C GLY A 63 17.17 -6.50 0.93
N HIS A 64 16.30 -6.40 -0.08
CA HIS A 64 16.72 -6.25 -1.47
C HIS A 64 17.12 -4.81 -1.78
N VAL A 65 18.18 -4.64 -2.58
CA VAL A 65 18.52 -3.37 -3.21
C VAL A 65 18.70 -3.60 -4.69
N TRP A 66 18.05 -2.76 -5.49
CA TRP A 66 18.15 -2.81 -6.93
C TRP A 66 18.68 -1.50 -7.49
N ARG A 67 19.21 -1.60 -8.70
CA ARG A 67 19.38 -0.46 -9.59
C ARG A 67 18.61 -0.72 -10.88
N LEU A 68 18.04 0.33 -11.44
CA LEU A 68 17.38 0.35 -12.73
C LEU A 68 18.08 1.34 -13.64
N ARG A 69 18.67 0.83 -14.72
CA ARG A 69 19.36 1.63 -15.74
C ARG A 69 18.98 1.11 -17.12
N ASP A 70 18.61 2.01 -18.03
CA ASP A 70 18.26 1.67 -19.42
C ASP A 70 17.20 0.55 -19.52
N GLY A 71 16.21 0.56 -18.61
CA GLY A 71 15.15 -0.45 -18.51
C GLY A 71 15.58 -1.79 -17.91
N GLN A 72 16.84 -1.96 -17.52
CA GLN A 72 17.36 -3.17 -16.90
C GLN A 72 17.40 -3.03 -15.37
N LEU A 73 16.57 -3.82 -14.69
CA LEU A 73 16.56 -3.95 -13.24
C LEU A 73 17.58 -5.02 -12.80
N VAL A 74 18.49 -4.66 -11.90
CA VAL A 74 19.53 -5.56 -11.37
C VAL A 74 19.53 -5.48 -9.84
N GLU A 75 19.39 -6.62 -9.18
CA GLU A 75 19.61 -6.73 -7.73
C GLU A 75 21.11 -6.67 -7.44
N VAL A 76 21.53 -5.67 -6.66
CA VAL A 76 22.94 -5.40 -6.36
C VAL A 76 23.37 -5.93 -5.00
N ILE A 77 22.43 -6.17 -4.09
CA ILE A 77 22.65 -6.87 -2.82
C ILE A 77 21.31 -7.34 -2.24
N ARG A 78 21.37 -8.40 -1.43
CA ARG A 78 20.30 -8.78 -0.50
C ARG A 78 20.86 -8.85 0.92
N LEU A 79 20.50 -7.88 1.77
CA LEU A 79 20.90 -7.79 3.16
C LEU A 79 20.09 -8.78 4.03
N ALA A 80 20.75 -9.34 5.05
CA ALA A 80 20.05 -10.10 6.08
C ALA A 80 19.37 -9.12 7.06
N VAL A 81 18.03 -9.04 6.98
CA VAL A 81 17.22 -8.10 7.75
C VAL A 81 16.10 -8.81 8.52
N SER A 82 15.63 -8.19 9.60
CA SER A 82 14.34 -8.58 10.19
C SER A 82 13.22 -8.05 9.31
N ILE A 83 12.18 -8.85 9.05
CA ILE A 83 11.05 -8.48 8.18
C ILE A 83 9.69 -8.39 8.90
N GLU A 84 9.67 -8.64 10.21
CA GLU A 84 8.47 -8.52 11.05
C GLU A 84 7.98 -7.07 11.13
N GLY A 85 6.66 -6.85 11.04
CA GLY A 85 6.05 -5.51 11.05
C GLY A 85 6.59 -4.59 9.96
N GLU A 86 7.03 -3.38 10.31
CA GLU A 86 7.68 -2.39 9.42
C GLU A 86 9.17 -2.65 9.20
N ARG A 87 9.78 -3.61 9.90
CA ARG A 87 11.23 -3.85 9.85
C ARG A 87 11.67 -4.28 8.45
N GLY A 88 12.89 -3.90 8.09
CA GLY A 88 13.44 -4.19 6.77
C GLY A 88 14.41 -3.11 6.31
N ILE A 89 14.57 -2.94 5.00
CA ILE A 89 15.18 -1.72 4.46
C ILE A 89 14.12 -0.62 4.42
N HIS A 90 14.41 0.50 5.09
CA HIS A 90 13.52 1.65 5.18
C HIS A 90 13.79 2.69 4.09
N SER A 91 15.07 3.02 3.88
CA SER A 91 15.49 4.04 2.92
C SER A 91 16.90 3.78 2.36
N ILE A 92 17.08 4.17 1.10
CA ILE A 92 18.35 4.28 0.39
C ILE A 92 18.64 5.75 0.05
N ALA A 93 19.92 6.14 0.10
CA ALA A 93 20.39 7.43 -0.40
C ALA A 93 21.72 7.28 -1.15
N ILE A 94 21.94 8.14 -2.14
CA ILE A 94 23.19 8.23 -2.89
C ILE A 94 24.01 9.39 -2.34
N ASP A 95 25.30 9.14 -2.12
CA ASP A 95 26.23 10.15 -1.65
C ASP A 95 26.34 11.30 -2.68
N PRO A 96 26.31 12.58 -2.29
CA PRO A 96 26.44 13.68 -3.26
C PRO A 96 27.72 13.62 -4.10
N ASP A 97 28.79 13.02 -3.56
CA ASP A 97 30.07 12.84 -4.25
C ASP A 97 30.18 11.44 -4.91
N PHE A 98 29.03 10.81 -5.26
CA PHE A 98 28.95 9.45 -5.77
C PHE A 98 29.85 9.18 -6.99
N LEU A 99 29.99 10.16 -7.90
CA LEU A 99 30.85 10.02 -9.08
C LEU A 99 32.32 9.77 -8.70
N GLU A 100 32.75 10.25 -7.54
CA GLU A 100 34.12 10.10 -7.02
C GLU A 100 34.25 8.90 -6.10
N ASN A 101 33.31 8.73 -5.16
CA ASN A 101 33.45 7.77 -4.05
C ASN A 101 32.63 6.48 -4.22
N ARG A 102 31.63 6.49 -5.11
CA ARG A 102 30.71 5.37 -5.36
C ARG A 102 29.96 4.89 -4.11
N HIS A 103 29.70 5.77 -3.14
CA HIS A 103 29.06 5.40 -1.89
C HIS A 103 27.53 5.39 -1.96
N VAL A 104 26.93 4.32 -1.44
CA VAL A 104 25.49 4.14 -1.30
C VAL A 104 25.15 3.94 0.17
N TRP A 105 24.11 4.58 0.65
CA TRP A 105 23.73 4.60 2.06
C TRP A 105 22.41 3.88 2.25
N ILE A 106 22.35 2.98 3.22
CA ILE A 106 21.16 2.17 3.49
C ILE A 106 20.84 2.25 4.97
N TYR A 107 19.58 2.57 5.28
CA TYR A 107 19.00 2.47 6.61
C TYR A 107 18.08 1.26 6.70
N TYR A 108 18.40 0.31 7.59
CA TYR A 108 17.73 -0.98 7.64
C TYR A 108 17.70 -1.59 9.05
N THR A 109 16.79 -2.54 9.28
CA THR A 109 16.69 -3.27 10.55
C THR A 109 17.52 -4.55 10.52
N THR A 110 18.44 -4.70 11.47
CA THR A 110 19.33 -5.87 11.57
C THR A 110 18.55 -7.16 11.87
N ALA A 111 18.97 -8.26 11.25
CA ALA A 111 18.55 -9.59 11.68
C ALA A 111 19.35 -10.07 12.91
N GLY A 112 18.80 -10.99 13.68
CA GLY A 112 19.49 -11.66 14.80
C GLY A 112 18.92 -11.32 16.17
N PRO A 113 19.63 -11.68 17.26
CA PRO A 113 19.11 -11.56 18.62
C PRO A 113 19.01 -10.12 19.12
N GLN A 114 19.79 -9.20 18.53
CA GLN A 114 19.67 -7.76 18.75
C GLN A 114 19.13 -7.13 17.48
N VAL A 115 17.86 -6.72 17.54
CA VAL A 115 17.17 -6.08 16.42
C VAL A 115 17.32 -4.58 16.60
N ARG A 116 18.05 -3.93 15.69
CA ARG A 116 18.33 -2.48 15.70
C ARG A 116 18.10 -1.91 14.33
N ASN A 117 17.72 -0.65 14.26
CA ASN A 117 17.85 0.07 13.00
C ASN A 117 19.29 0.58 12.86
N ARG A 118 19.88 0.33 11.69
CA ARG A 118 21.26 0.60 11.35
C ARG A 118 21.31 1.49 10.12
N LEU A 119 22.10 2.56 10.21
CA LEU A 119 22.58 3.31 9.05
C LEU A 119 23.99 2.83 8.71
N ALA A 120 24.16 2.33 7.49
CA ALA A 120 25.46 1.93 6.97
C ALA A 120 25.69 2.49 5.57
N ARG A 121 26.97 2.67 5.25
CA ARG A 121 27.45 3.06 3.93
C ARG A 121 28.14 1.88 3.26
N PHE A 122 27.86 1.69 1.99
CA PHE A 122 28.41 0.67 1.12
C PHE A 122 29.12 1.34 -0.06
N ARG A 123 29.95 0.59 -0.77
CA ARG A 123 30.59 1.02 -2.01
C ARG A 123 30.03 0.23 -3.19
N SER A 124 29.64 0.94 -4.24
CA SER A 124 29.17 0.38 -5.50
C SER A 124 30.35 -0.04 -6.37
N VAL A 125 30.38 -1.32 -6.77
CA VAL A 125 31.43 -1.92 -7.60
C VAL A 125 30.79 -2.84 -8.63
N GLY A 126 30.71 -2.38 -9.88
CA GLY A 126 29.98 -3.13 -10.90
C GLY A 126 28.53 -3.29 -10.50
N ASP A 127 28.06 -4.53 -10.41
CA ASP A 127 26.66 -4.88 -10.12
C ASP A 127 26.48 -5.31 -8.66
N GLN A 128 27.36 -4.82 -7.76
CA GLN A 128 27.39 -5.21 -6.35
C GLN A 128 27.56 -4.01 -5.42
N LEU A 129 26.94 -4.09 -4.25
CA LEU A 129 27.31 -3.28 -3.09
C LEU A 129 28.23 -4.07 -2.16
N VAL A 130 29.36 -3.47 -1.78
CA VAL A 130 30.40 -4.08 -0.94
C VAL A 130 30.85 -3.12 0.17
N ASP A 131 31.76 -3.57 1.03
CA ASP A 131 32.45 -2.72 2.03
C ASP A 131 31.50 -1.96 3.00
N GLU A 132 30.57 -2.68 3.62
CA GLU A 132 29.68 -2.10 4.65
C GLU A 132 30.49 -1.40 5.75
N THR A 133 30.17 -0.12 5.96
CA THR A 133 30.70 0.71 7.04
C THR A 133 29.53 1.15 7.93
N LEU A 134 29.53 0.72 9.20
CA LEU A 134 28.54 1.15 10.18
C LEU A 134 28.75 2.62 10.57
N LEU A 135 27.66 3.39 10.63
CA LEU A 135 27.70 4.82 10.97
C LEU A 135 26.80 5.19 12.15
N PHE A 136 25.64 4.53 12.26
CA PHE A 136 24.71 4.75 13.36
C PHE A 136 23.88 3.48 13.62
N GLU A 137 23.57 3.21 14.90
CA GLU A 137 22.55 2.24 15.30
C GLU A 137 21.66 2.82 16.41
N THR A 138 20.40 2.42 16.41
CA THR A 138 19.50 2.61 17.56
C THR A 138 19.85 1.66 18.71
N PRO A 139 19.33 1.90 19.93
CA PRO A 139 19.17 0.85 20.92
C PRO A 139 18.38 -0.36 20.38
N ASP A 140 18.42 -1.48 21.11
CA ASP A 140 17.62 -2.67 20.79
C ASP A 140 16.12 -2.30 20.75
N LEU A 141 15.50 -2.55 19.60
CA LEU A 141 14.10 -2.24 19.31
C LEU A 141 13.17 -3.13 20.15
N GLN A 142 12.11 -2.53 20.67
CA GLN A 142 11.09 -3.19 21.48
C GLN A 142 9.84 -3.50 20.66
N GLY A 143 9.54 -2.68 19.65
CA GLY A 143 8.39 -2.80 18.77
C GLY A 143 8.76 -3.28 17.37
N GLU A 144 7.75 -3.70 16.61
CA GLU A 144 7.85 -4.07 15.20
C GLU A 144 7.37 -2.96 14.26
N PHE A 145 6.89 -1.86 14.81
CA PHE A 145 6.29 -0.74 14.10
C PHE A 145 6.84 0.59 14.63
N HIS A 146 6.62 1.65 13.86
CA HIS A 146 7.07 3.01 14.10
C HIS A 146 8.59 3.12 14.06
N HIS A 147 9.15 2.74 12.92
CA HIS A 147 10.59 2.82 12.70
C HIS A 147 11.04 4.09 12.01
N GLY A 148 10.12 4.88 11.44
CA GLY A 148 10.43 6.05 10.61
C GLY A 148 11.32 5.64 9.44
N GLY A 149 12.49 6.25 9.33
CA GLY A 149 13.59 5.68 8.55
C GLY A 149 13.81 6.29 7.18
N CYS A 150 13.35 7.52 6.96
CA CYS A 150 13.74 8.32 5.80
C CYS A 150 15.17 8.86 5.97
N LEU A 151 15.95 8.74 4.90
CA LEU A 151 17.31 9.27 4.81
C LEU A 151 17.40 10.25 3.64
N ARG A 152 17.91 11.47 3.87
CA ARG A 152 18.18 12.45 2.81
C ARG A 152 19.48 13.21 3.09
N PHE A 153 20.27 13.42 2.05
CA PHE A 153 21.40 14.35 2.09
C PHE A 153 20.91 15.79 1.99
N THR A 154 21.59 16.66 2.71
CA THR A 154 21.52 18.11 2.53
C THR A 154 22.52 18.57 1.47
N PRO A 155 22.35 19.77 0.87
CA PRO A 155 23.31 20.28 -0.11
C PRO A 155 24.73 20.48 0.40
N ASP A 156 24.92 20.65 1.72
CA ASP A 156 26.25 20.76 2.33
C ASP A 156 26.94 19.40 2.58
N GLY A 157 26.28 18.30 2.21
CA GLY A 157 26.82 16.95 2.31
C GLY A 157 26.60 16.26 3.65
N THR A 158 25.98 16.93 4.63
CA THR A 158 25.44 16.28 5.83
C THR A 158 24.13 15.54 5.52
N LEU A 159 23.56 14.83 6.49
CA LEU A 159 22.35 14.04 6.26
C LEU A 159 21.35 14.16 7.41
N PHE A 160 20.07 14.19 7.06
CA PHE A 160 18.98 13.98 7.99
C PHE A 160 18.55 12.50 7.96
N LEU A 161 18.23 11.97 9.13
CA LEU A 161 17.66 10.64 9.32
C LEU A 161 16.46 10.73 10.26
N SER A 162 15.31 10.20 9.86
CA SER A 162 14.15 10.10 10.75
C SER A 162 14.12 8.75 11.47
N THR A 163 13.68 8.76 12.72
CA THR A 163 13.52 7.57 13.54
C THR A 163 12.15 7.61 14.23
N GLY A 164 11.38 6.53 14.13
CA GLY A 164 10.11 6.42 14.82
C GLY A 164 10.27 6.06 16.29
N ASP A 165 9.17 6.13 17.04
CA ASP A 165 9.12 5.99 18.49
C ASP A 165 9.24 4.55 18.97
N ASP A 166 9.29 3.56 18.06
CA ASP A 166 9.39 2.13 18.34
C ASP A 166 8.20 1.60 19.16
N LEU A 167 7.01 2.18 18.96
CA LEU A 167 5.79 1.94 19.75
C LEU A 167 5.92 2.28 21.25
N GLN A 168 6.90 3.10 21.61
CA GLN A 168 7.16 3.46 23.00
C GLN A 168 6.51 4.80 23.41
N ASN A 169 5.73 5.42 22.52
CA ASN A 169 4.95 6.64 22.78
C ASN A 169 5.88 7.78 23.25
N SER A 170 5.38 8.71 24.07
CA SER A 170 6.12 9.84 24.63
C SER A 170 7.40 9.48 25.40
N SER A 171 7.59 8.21 25.83
CA SER A 171 8.76 7.82 26.63
C SER A 171 10.09 7.93 25.87
N THR A 172 10.08 7.67 24.56
CA THR A 172 11.23 7.86 23.68
C THR A 172 11.13 9.22 22.99
N SER A 173 9.98 9.56 22.40
CA SER A 173 9.83 10.77 21.57
C SER A 173 10.14 12.07 22.31
N GLN A 174 9.72 12.22 23.57
CA GLN A 174 9.99 13.42 24.38
C GLN A 174 11.32 13.38 25.13
N ASN A 175 12.01 12.23 25.15
CA ASN A 175 13.32 12.11 25.78
C ASN A 175 14.42 12.51 24.79
N PRO A 176 15.15 13.62 24.99
CA PRO A 176 16.21 14.04 24.08
C PRO A 176 17.47 13.16 24.15
N ASP A 177 17.63 12.34 25.20
CA ASP A 177 18.73 11.36 25.30
C ASP A 177 18.47 10.07 24.49
N ASP A 178 17.24 9.86 24.01
CA ASP A 178 16.88 8.72 23.16
C ASP A 178 16.82 9.15 21.69
N VAL A 179 17.34 8.33 20.80
CA VAL A 179 17.39 8.59 19.36
C VAL A 179 16.12 8.14 18.63
N ARG A 180 15.11 7.58 19.31
CA ARG A 180 13.81 7.18 18.75
C ARG A 180 12.75 8.28 18.88
N GLY A 181 11.87 8.39 17.88
CA GLY A 181 10.88 9.46 17.76
C GLY A 181 11.50 10.82 17.46
N LYS A 182 12.51 10.85 16.57
CA LYS A 182 13.38 12.01 16.30
C LYS A 182 13.57 12.28 14.81
N ILE A 183 14.02 13.49 14.51
CA ILE A 183 14.88 13.76 13.36
C ILE A 183 16.31 13.91 13.87
N LEU A 184 17.25 13.18 13.29
CA LEU A 184 18.68 13.24 13.55
C LEU A 184 19.38 13.99 12.42
N HIS A 185 20.44 14.74 12.74
CA HIS A 185 21.29 15.43 11.76
C HIS A 185 22.75 15.04 11.99
N LEU A 186 23.34 14.41 10.98
CA LEU A 186 24.62 13.69 11.08
C LEU A 186 25.60 14.16 10.00
N ASN A 187 26.89 14.13 10.32
CA ASN A 187 27.95 14.16 9.32
C ASN A 187 28.07 12.79 8.63
N ARG A 188 28.84 12.74 7.53
CA ARG A 188 29.07 11.52 6.74
C ARG A 188 29.81 10.39 7.46
N ASP A 189 30.35 10.65 8.64
CA ASP A 189 30.98 9.64 9.50
C ASP A 189 30.09 9.18 10.67
N GLY A 190 28.83 9.63 10.69
CA GLY A 190 27.87 9.33 11.76
C GLY A 190 28.00 10.21 13.01
N THR A 191 28.95 11.15 13.02
CA THR A 191 29.09 12.11 14.12
C THR A 191 28.00 13.20 14.06
N PRO A 192 27.70 13.88 15.18
CA PRO A 192 26.76 15.01 15.20
C PRO A 192 27.12 16.11 14.20
N ALA A 193 26.14 16.55 13.41
CA ALA A 193 26.31 17.71 12.54
C ALA A 193 26.42 19.02 13.36
N ALA A 194 27.10 20.02 12.76
CA ALA A 194 27.20 21.34 13.35
C ALA A 194 25.82 22.02 13.43
N GLY A 195 25.56 22.75 14.52
CA GLY A 195 24.28 23.44 14.72
C GLY A 195 23.21 22.61 15.45
N ASN A 196 23.47 21.34 15.74
CA ASN A 196 22.56 20.54 16.56
C ASN A 196 22.34 21.15 17.96
N PRO A 197 21.10 21.10 18.48
CA PRO A 197 20.73 21.76 19.73
C PRO A 197 21.42 21.17 20.98
N TYR A 198 21.84 19.91 20.94
CA TYR A 198 22.37 19.18 22.11
C TYR A 198 23.89 18.96 22.10
N LEU A 199 24.64 19.68 21.25
CA LEU A 199 26.11 19.53 21.14
C LEU A 199 26.86 19.79 22.46
N SER A 200 26.32 20.65 23.33
CA SER A 200 26.90 20.97 24.64
C SER A 200 26.34 20.12 25.81
N GLY A 201 25.52 19.11 25.51
CA GLY A 201 24.83 18.26 26.50
C GLY A 201 23.35 18.59 26.68
N GLY A 202 22.65 17.76 27.48
CA GLY A 202 21.19 17.86 27.68
C GLY A 202 20.34 17.05 26.69
N GLY A 203 20.97 16.15 25.94
CA GLY A 203 20.38 15.26 24.95
C GLY A 203 21.48 14.52 24.18
N ASP A 204 21.09 13.57 23.34
CA ASP A 204 22.02 12.99 22.36
C ASP A 204 22.42 14.08 21.34
N PRO A 205 23.72 14.32 21.13
CA PRO A 205 24.18 15.44 20.29
C PRO A 205 23.78 15.31 18.81
N ARG A 206 23.33 14.13 18.36
CA ARG A 206 22.85 13.88 17.00
C ARG A 206 21.39 14.29 16.80
N VAL A 207 20.63 14.46 17.88
CA VAL A 207 19.22 14.82 17.81
C VAL A 207 19.07 16.26 17.35
N TRP A 208 18.29 16.44 16.28
CA TRP A 208 17.99 17.74 15.70
C TRP A 208 16.61 18.25 16.11
N ALA A 209 15.61 17.37 16.14
CA ALA A 209 14.26 17.66 16.64
C ALA A 209 13.66 16.42 17.33
N ILE A 210 12.74 16.66 18.26
CA ILE A 210 12.10 15.64 19.11
C ILE A 210 10.58 15.60 18.90
N GLY A 211 9.93 14.60 19.49
CA GLY A 211 8.47 14.58 19.61
C GLY A 211 7.73 14.07 18.38
N PHE A 212 8.30 13.10 17.65
CA PHE A 212 7.62 12.44 16.53
C PHE A 212 7.13 11.04 16.89
N ARG A 213 6.09 10.56 16.21
CA ARG A 213 5.57 9.19 16.34
C ARG A 213 6.24 8.24 15.36
N ASN A 214 5.96 8.42 14.07
CA ASN A 214 6.48 7.64 12.97
C ASN A 214 6.75 8.55 11.76
N PRO A 215 7.84 9.36 11.80
CA PRO A 215 8.20 10.27 10.72
C PRO A 215 8.71 9.49 9.50
N TRP A 216 7.81 8.89 8.71
CA TRP A 216 8.13 7.88 7.69
C TRP A 216 8.86 8.45 6.48
N ARG A 217 8.44 9.61 5.95
CA ARG A 217 9.12 10.30 4.84
C ARG A 217 9.28 11.78 5.14
N PHE A 218 10.32 12.36 4.55
CA PHE A 218 10.53 13.80 4.50
C PHE A 218 11.36 14.18 3.27
N SER A 219 11.33 15.46 2.92
CA SER A 219 12.20 16.05 1.90
C SER A 219 12.64 17.46 2.28
N LEU A 220 13.67 17.94 1.59
CA LEU A 220 14.12 19.32 1.71
C LEU A 220 13.47 20.14 0.60
N GLN A 221 12.86 21.26 0.98
CA GLN A 221 12.42 22.27 0.03
C GLN A 221 13.65 22.83 -0.70
N PRO A 222 13.65 22.85 -2.04
CA PRO A 222 14.76 23.41 -2.81
C PRO A 222 15.05 24.87 -2.44
N GLU A 223 16.33 25.26 -2.54
CA GLU A 223 16.87 26.58 -2.16
C GLU A 223 16.84 26.90 -0.65
N SER A 224 15.67 26.83 -0.01
CA SER A 224 15.51 27.17 1.42
C SER A 224 16.02 26.08 2.36
N ASN A 225 16.02 24.82 1.91
CA ASN A 225 16.32 23.62 2.69
C ASN A 225 15.39 23.40 3.91
N ASN A 226 14.19 23.97 3.91
CA ASN A 226 13.19 23.65 4.92
C ASN A 226 12.81 22.17 4.84
N LEU A 227 12.74 21.50 5.99
CA LEU A 227 12.43 20.07 6.06
C LEU A 227 10.92 19.87 6.14
N PHE A 228 10.31 19.24 5.13
CA PHE A 228 8.89 18.87 5.15
C PHE A 228 8.76 17.42 5.58
N ILE A 229 8.14 17.17 6.73
CA ILE A 229 8.15 15.89 7.43
C ILE A 229 6.72 15.37 7.52
N GLY A 230 6.47 14.19 6.96
CA GLY A 230 5.24 13.44 7.18
C GLY A 230 5.40 12.59 8.43
N ASP A 231 4.58 12.83 9.45
CA ASP A 231 4.53 12.02 10.66
C ASP A 231 3.22 11.24 10.71
N VAL A 232 3.32 9.91 10.67
CA VAL A 232 2.16 9.03 10.72
C VAL A 232 1.65 8.99 12.16
N GLY A 233 0.47 9.57 12.38
CA GLY A 233 -0.14 9.67 13.71
C GLY A 233 -0.83 8.39 14.16
N ASP A 234 -1.58 8.45 15.25
CA ASP A 234 -2.04 7.27 15.98
C ASP A 234 -3.46 6.86 15.63
N GLU A 235 -4.44 7.51 16.24
CA GLU A 235 -5.86 7.19 16.06
C GLU A 235 -6.65 8.36 15.47
N ARG A 236 -6.06 9.56 15.40
CA ARG A 236 -6.83 10.78 15.12
C ARG A 236 -6.35 11.55 13.92
N PHE A 237 -5.05 11.72 13.73
CA PHE A 237 -4.55 12.64 12.72
C PHE A 237 -3.31 12.11 12.01
N GLU A 238 -3.23 12.42 10.73
CA GLU A 238 -1.98 12.43 9.98
C GLU A 238 -1.41 13.85 9.96
N GLU A 239 -0.08 14.00 9.93
CA GLU A 239 0.58 15.29 10.08
C GLU A 239 1.62 15.58 8.99
N LEU A 240 1.57 16.79 8.43
CA LEU A 240 2.68 17.39 7.70
C LEU A 240 3.27 18.54 8.52
N ASN A 241 4.56 18.44 8.78
CA ASN A 241 5.33 19.32 9.65
C ASN A 241 6.43 20.04 8.87
N ILE A 242 6.72 21.30 9.24
CA ILE A 242 7.98 21.97 8.84
C ILE A 242 8.96 21.88 9.99
N GLY A 243 10.10 21.25 9.74
CA GLY A 243 11.17 21.04 10.71
C GLY A 243 11.77 22.36 11.20
N VAL A 244 12.03 22.43 12.50
CA VAL A 244 12.75 23.53 13.15
C VAL A 244 13.83 22.95 14.05
N VAL A 245 15.02 23.55 14.05
CA VAL A 245 16.15 23.13 14.91
C VAL A 245 15.72 23.17 16.38
N GLY A 246 15.87 22.07 17.10
CA GLY A 246 15.44 21.93 18.49
C GLY A 246 13.92 21.91 18.70
N GLY A 247 13.15 21.82 17.62
CA GLY A 247 11.69 21.72 17.67
C GLY A 247 11.23 20.48 18.42
N ASN A 248 10.12 20.63 19.15
CA ASN A 248 9.39 19.52 19.77
C ASN A 248 8.03 19.40 19.10
N PHE A 249 7.79 18.33 18.37
CA PHE A 249 6.57 18.09 17.60
C PHE A 249 5.46 17.41 18.41
N GLY A 250 5.66 17.32 19.73
CA GLY A 250 4.59 17.13 20.69
C GLY A 250 4.19 15.67 20.92
N TRP A 251 4.51 14.71 20.05
CA TRP A 251 4.10 13.33 20.26
C TRP A 251 4.69 12.76 21.57
N ALA A 252 3.91 12.13 22.46
CA ALA A 252 2.47 11.81 22.36
C ALA A 252 1.57 12.70 23.23
N ILE A 253 2.05 13.89 23.58
CA ILE A 253 1.31 14.92 24.32
C ILE A 253 0.27 15.58 23.41
N VAL A 254 0.66 15.81 22.15
CA VAL A 254 -0.16 16.38 21.07
C VAL A 254 -0.17 15.40 19.90
N GLU A 255 -1.30 15.35 19.20
CA GLU A 255 -1.48 14.65 17.92
C GLU A 255 -2.35 15.54 17.03
N GLY A 256 -1.83 15.88 15.87
CA GLY A 256 -2.37 16.88 14.97
C GLY A 256 -2.51 18.24 15.67
N PRO A 257 -3.66 18.92 15.52
CA PRO A 257 -3.90 20.21 16.15
C PRO A 257 -4.29 20.12 17.64
N GLU A 258 -4.32 18.91 18.25
CA GLU A 258 -4.98 18.69 19.54
C GLU A 258 -4.10 18.05 20.65
N PRO A 259 -4.20 18.53 21.90
CA PRO A 259 -4.90 19.75 22.32
C PRO A 259 -4.15 21.00 21.86
N ALA A 260 -4.87 22.08 21.56
CA ALA A 260 -4.27 23.34 21.13
C ALA A 260 -3.61 24.11 22.29
N GLY A 261 -2.57 24.89 21.97
CA GLY A 261 -1.92 25.82 22.90
C GLY A 261 -0.98 25.18 23.94
N VAL A 262 -0.52 23.96 23.71
CA VAL A 262 0.50 23.31 24.56
C VAL A 262 1.82 24.06 24.40
N SER A 263 2.34 24.57 25.52
CA SER A 263 3.58 25.36 25.51
C SER A 263 4.78 24.50 25.12
N GLY A 264 5.63 25.03 24.24
CA GLY A 264 6.87 24.37 23.81
C GLY A 264 6.68 23.30 22.73
N VAL A 265 5.47 23.11 22.22
CA VAL A 265 5.18 22.23 21.09
C VAL A 265 5.10 23.02 19.79
N THR A 266 5.60 22.44 18.71
CA THR A 266 5.46 22.88 17.32
C THR A 266 4.32 22.09 16.70
N TYR A 267 3.30 22.78 16.21
CA TYR A 267 2.15 22.15 15.57
C TYR A 267 2.39 21.94 14.07
N PRO A 268 1.71 20.96 13.45
CA PRO A 268 1.82 20.72 12.02
C PRO A 268 1.28 21.90 11.21
N ILE A 269 1.85 22.10 10.02
CA ILE A 269 1.34 23.08 9.05
C ILE A 269 0.05 22.59 8.41
N TYR A 270 -0.13 21.26 8.36
CA TYR A 270 -1.33 20.62 7.86
C TYR A 270 -1.56 19.32 8.63
N ALA A 271 -2.81 19.08 9.03
CA ALA A 271 -3.23 17.83 9.63
C ALA A 271 -4.62 17.47 9.12
N TYR A 272 -4.86 16.19 8.91
CA TYR A 272 -6.15 15.68 8.45
C TYR A 272 -6.55 14.46 9.27
N ALA A 273 -7.84 14.38 9.58
CA ALA A 273 -8.36 13.41 10.53
C ALA A 273 -8.46 12.01 9.91
N HIS A 274 -8.21 11.00 10.75
CA HIS A 274 -8.57 9.63 10.45
C HIS A 274 -10.09 9.52 10.33
N THR A 275 -10.56 9.06 9.18
CA THR A 275 -11.97 8.79 8.90
C THR A 275 -12.06 7.44 8.21
N SER A 276 -13.27 6.90 8.03
CA SER A 276 -13.43 5.68 7.22
C SER A 276 -12.97 5.84 5.76
N GLU A 277 -12.83 7.08 5.29
CA GLU A 277 -12.52 7.41 3.91
C GLU A 277 -11.09 7.96 3.72
N ASN A 278 -10.50 8.60 4.75
CA ASN A 278 -9.22 9.32 4.66
C ASN A 278 -8.31 9.14 5.87
N GLY A 279 -6.99 9.30 5.65
CA GLY A 279 -6.00 9.57 6.70
C GLY A 279 -5.63 8.38 7.54
N HIS A 280 -4.65 7.59 7.11
CA HIS A 280 -4.12 6.52 7.94
C HIS A 280 -2.60 6.32 7.80
N ALA A 281 -1.96 6.92 6.79
CA ALA A 281 -0.52 6.81 6.62
C ALA A 281 0.02 7.89 5.67
N ILE A 282 0.31 9.09 6.20
CA ILE A 282 0.91 10.16 5.41
C ILE A 282 2.31 9.82 4.94
N ILE A 283 2.58 10.16 3.68
CA ILE A 283 3.86 9.99 3.01
C ILE A 283 4.26 11.35 2.44
N ALA A 284 5.14 12.07 3.12
CA ALA A 284 5.69 13.30 2.56
C ALA A 284 6.47 12.99 1.27
N GLY A 285 6.17 13.73 0.20
CA GLY A 285 6.88 13.64 -1.07
C GLY A 285 7.85 14.80 -1.24
N GLU A 286 7.83 15.45 -2.41
CA GLU A 286 8.79 16.47 -2.81
C GLU A 286 8.11 17.69 -3.44
N HIS A 287 8.85 18.80 -3.52
CA HIS A 287 8.42 19.98 -4.24
C HIS A 287 8.63 19.80 -5.74
N ALA A 288 7.69 20.26 -6.55
CA ALA A 288 7.79 20.27 -8.00
C ALA A 288 8.72 21.38 -8.49
N VAL A 289 10.04 21.16 -8.41
CA VAL A 289 11.06 22.09 -8.89
C VAL A 289 11.83 21.46 -10.05
N ALA A 290 11.86 22.16 -11.20
CA ALA A 290 12.43 21.66 -12.46
C ALA A 290 11.73 20.40 -13.00
N THR A 291 10.40 20.46 -13.06
CA THR A 291 9.54 19.35 -13.51
C THR A 291 9.16 19.47 -14.98
N ASP A 292 8.63 18.38 -15.56
CA ASP A 292 7.99 18.39 -16.88
C ASP A 292 6.50 18.80 -16.81
N PHE A 293 6.04 19.18 -15.61
CA PHE A 293 4.65 19.57 -15.36
C PHE A 293 4.37 21.00 -15.85
N PRO A 294 3.10 21.37 -16.07
CA PRO A 294 2.73 22.75 -16.39
C PRO A 294 3.22 23.75 -15.33
N GLU A 295 3.52 24.99 -15.75
CA GLU A 295 4.08 26.05 -14.90
C GLU A 295 3.28 26.30 -13.61
N GLU A 296 1.96 26.08 -13.65
CA GLU A 296 1.08 26.24 -12.48
C GLU A 296 1.41 25.30 -11.32
N TYR A 297 2.12 24.19 -11.55
CA TYR A 297 2.56 23.25 -10.50
C TYR A 297 3.94 23.61 -9.92
N SER A 298 4.63 24.59 -10.51
CA SER A 298 6.01 24.92 -10.13
C SER A 298 6.09 25.38 -8.68
N GLY A 299 6.87 24.66 -7.87
CA GLY A 299 7.10 24.94 -6.46
C GLY A 299 6.06 24.36 -5.51
N ASP A 300 4.99 23.73 -6.01
CA ASP A 300 4.00 23.07 -5.15
C ASP A 300 4.56 21.81 -4.51
N PHE A 301 4.03 21.44 -3.35
CA PHE A 301 4.45 20.27 -2.60
C PHE A 301 3.50 19.09 -2.84
N PHE A 302 4.06 17.93 -3.16
CA PHE A 302 3.29 16.70 -3.34
C PHE A 302 3.52 15.75 -2.16
N PHE A 303 2.45 15.16 -1.65
CA PHE A 303 2.50 14.13 -0.62
C PHE A 303 1.41 13.09 -0.88
N ALA A 304 1.40 11.96 -0.18
CA ALA A 304 0.42 10.91 -0.39
C ALA A 304 -0.14 10.37 0.93
N ASP A 305 -1.18 9.56 0.82
CA ASP A 305 -1.61 8.65 1.88
C ASP A 305 -1.58 7.21 1.37
N ALA A 306 -0.79 6.37 2.05
CA ALA A 306 -0.54 4.99 1.61
C ALA A 306 -1.77 4.07 1.75
N VAL A 307 -2.80 4.48 2.51
CA VAL A 307 -4.01 3.68 2.71
C VAL A 307 -5.11 4.11 1.77
N THR A 308 -5.29 5.42 1.55
CA THR A 308 -6.31 5.91 0.58
C THR A 308 -5.88 5.72 -0.87
N ASN A 309 -4.58 5.49 -1.12
CA ASN A 309 -4.00 5.42 -2.46
C ASN A 309 -4.14 6.75 -3.22
N GLU A 310 -4.01 7.87 -2.51
CA GLU A 310 -4.09 9.21 -3.08
C GLU A 310 -2.75 9.93 -3.01
N ILE A 311 -2.50 10.77 -4.01
CA ILE A 311 -1.43 11.77 -4.04
C ILE A 311 -2.12 13.13 -4.00
N PHE A 312 -1.70 13.98 -3.08
CA PHE A 312 -2.18 15.33 -2.87
C PHE A 312 -1.18 16.34 -3.40
N ARG A 313 -1.69 17.44 -3.93
CA ARG A 313 -0.96 18.66 -4.26
C ARG A 313 -1.27 19.72 -3.21
N MET A 314 -0.24 20.31 -2.63
CA MET A 314 -0.34 21.42 -1.70
C MET A 314 0.31 22.66 -2.29
N VAL A 315 -0.49 23.72 -2.45
CA VAL A 315 0.00 25.04 -2.80
C VAL A 315 0.39 25.75 -1.51
N LEU A 316 1.62 26.25 -1.44
CA LEU A 316 2.15 26.95 -0.27
C LEU A 316 2.16 28.47 -0.51
N ASP A 317 1.86 29.23 0.53
CA ASP A 317 2.08 30.68 0.53
C ASP A 317 3.59 31.01 0.74
N PRO A 318 4.02 32.28 0.60
CA PRO A 318 5.42 32.66 0.81
C PRO A 318 5.98 32.42 2.22
N LEU A 319 5.14 32.07 3.19
CA LEU A 319 5.51 31.72 4.57
C LEU A 319 5.48 30.19 4.80
N ASN A 320 5.34 29.41 3.73
CA ASN A 320 5.16 27.96 3.75
C ASN A 320 3.94 27.50 4.56
N GLN A 321 2.87 28.28 4.54
CA GLN A 321 1.56 27.83 5.03
C GLN A 321 0.72 27.28 3.87
N PRO A 322 -0.07 26.22 4.08
CA PRO A 322 -0.94 25.69 3.02
C PRO A 322 -2.00 26.72 2.61
N ALA A 323 -1.97 27.12 1.35
CA ALA A 323 -3.00 27.93 0.71
C ALA A 323 -4.15 27.07 0.18
N SER A 324 -3.83 25.90 -0.41
CA SER A 324 -4.78 24.85 -0.77
C SER A 324 -4.14 23.47 -0.67
N VAL A 325 -4.99 22.44 -0.52
CA VAL A 325 -4.63 21.04 -0.61
C VAL A 325 -5.71 20.36 -1.44
N ASP A 326 -5.31 19.79 -2.57
CA ASP A 326 -6.20 19.17 -3.54
C ASP A 326 -5.71 17.75 -3.85
N VAL A 327 -6.64 16.83 -4.11
CA VAL A 327 -6.29 15.48 -4.59
C VAL A 327 -5.74 15.62 -6.01
N PHE A 328 -4.47 15.31 -6.19
CA PHE A 328 -3.82 15.28 -7.50
C PHE A 328 -4.02 13.94 -8.17
N ALA A 329 -3.84 12.82 -7.48
CA ALA A 329 -4.10 11.49 -8.02
C ALA A 329 -4.95 10.69 -7.04
N SER A 330 -5.93 9.94 -7.52
CA SER A 330 -6.67 8.96 -6.72
C SER A 330 -6.67 7.60 -7.38
N GLU A 331 -6.94 6.55 -6.60
CA GLU A 331 -6.91 5.16 -7.07
C GLU A 331 -5.52 4.77 -7.62
N THR A 332 -4.44 5.31 -7.03
CA THR A 332 -3.08 4.92 -7.41
C THR A 332 -2.88 3.42 -7.23
N SER A 333 -1.93 2.84 -7.98
CA SER A 333 -1.76 1.40 -8.15
C SER A 333 -1.13 0.67 -6.94
N GLY A 334 -1.52 1.02 -5.71
CA GLY A 334 -1.27 0.26 -4.49
C GLY A 334 -0.23 0.86 -3.54
N ALA A 335 -0.72 1.49 -2.47
CA ALA A 335 0.01 2.01 -1.32
C ALA A 335 1.30 2.77 -1.69
N PRO A 336 1.21 4.03 -2.16
CA PRO A 336 2.39 4.85 -2.40
C PRO A 336 3.16 5.02 -1.08
N VAL A 337 4.47 4.72 -1.04
CA VAL A 337 5.30 4.80 0.19
C VAL A 337 6.57 5.65 0.07
N ASP A 338 6.85 6.15 -1.13
CA ASP A 338 7.89 7.15 -1.40
C ASP A 338 7.48 7.90 -2.68
N LEU A 339 7.63 9.22 -2.69
CA LEU A 339 7.33 10.09 -3.83
C LEU A 339 8.51 11.01 -4.09
N ARG A 340 8.94 11.10 -5.35
CA ARG A 340 10.05 11.96 -5.74
C ARG A 340 9.94 12.42 -7.18
N PHE A 341 10.49 13.60 -7.46
CA PHE A 341 10.71 14.01 -8.84
C PHE A 341 12.01 13.38 -9.38
N GLY A 342 11.92 12.76 -10.55
CA GLY A 342 13.07 12.18 -11.23
C GLY A 342 13.90 13.25 -11.97
N PRO A 343 15.09 12.89 -12.46
CA PRO A 343 15.95 13.80 -13.23
C PRO A 343 15.36 14.23 -14.59
N ASP A 344 14.31 13.54 -15.04
CA ASP A 344 13.51 13.86 -16.21
C ASP A 344 12.34 14.82 -15.91
N GLY A 345 12.19 15.24 -14.65
CA GLY A 345 11.16 16.17 -14.21
C GLY A 345 9.80 15.52 -13.91
N ALA A 346 9.67 14.20 -14.08
CA ALA A 346 8.44 13.46 -13.83
C ALA A 346 8.27 13.12 -12.34
N LEU A 347 7.03 12.99 -11.85
CA LEU A 347 6.76 12.52 -10.48
C LEU A 347 6.75 10.99 -10.46
N TYR A 348 7.59 10.37 -9.64
CA TYR A 348 7.59 8.93 -9.43
C TYR A 348 6.97 8.62 -8.07
N TYR A 349 6.37 7.43 -7.97
CA TYR A 349 5.99 6.86 -6.68
C TYR A 349 6.31 5.35 -6.62
N VAL A 350 6.67 4.91 -5.42
CA VAL A 350 6.88 3.49 -5.10
C VAL A 350 5.57 2.91 -4.58
N ALA A 351 5.03 1.90 -5.27
CA ALA A 351 3.79 1.22 -4.91
C ALA A 351 4.10 -0.05 -4.11
N PHE A 352 4.00 0.04 -2.78
CA PHE A 352 4.41 -1.04 -1.87
C PHE A 352 3.60 -2.32 -2.08
N ALA A 353 2.28 -2.18 -2.19
CA ALA A 353 1.35 -3.32 -2.19
C ALA A 353 1.42 -4.15 -3.48
N THR A 354 1.74 -3.52 -4.60
CA THR A 354 1.82 -4.16 -5.93
C THR A 354 3.25 -4.52 -6.33
N GLY A 355 4.26 -4.02 -5.62
CA GLY A 355 5.66 -4.32 -5.93
C GLY A 355 6.13 -3.62 -7.19
N GLN A 356 5.70 -2.38 -7.39
CA GLN A 356 5.89 -1.62 -8.63
C GLN A 356 6.42 -0.21 -8.37
N VAL A 357 7.00 0.38 -9.41
CA VAL A 357 7.34 1.81 -9.46
C VAL A 357 6.62 2.41 -10.65
N PHE A 358 5.96 3.54 -10.42
CA PHE A 358 5.25 4.29 -11.43
C PHE A 358 5.85 5.66 -11.64
N ARG A 359 5.65 6.19 -12.84
CA ARG A 359 6.07 7.51 -13.31
C ARG A 359 4.85 8.26 -13.82
N ILE A 360 4.61 9.45 -13.31
CA ILE A 360 3.56 10.36 -13.74
C ILE A 360 4.21 11.51 -14.51
N THR A 361 3.77 11.70 -15.76
CA THR A 361 4.27 12.74 -16.66
C THR A 361 3.13 13.57 -17.20
N PHE A 362 3.41 14.80 -17.62
CA PHE A 362 2.48 15.63 -18.37
C PHE A 362 2.74 15.49 -19.88
N THR A 363 1.73 15.05 -20.64
CA THR A 363 1.80 14.89 -22.10
C THR A 363 0.98 15.92 -22.87
N GLY A 364 0.30 16.85 -22.20
CA GLY A 364 -0.55 17.87 -22.83
C GLY A 364 -2.05 17.58 -22.68
N GLY A 365 -2.85 18.65 -22.54
CA GLY A 365 -4.22 18.62 -22.00
C GLY A 365 -5.34 17.95 -22.82
N ASP A 366 -5.05 17.36 -23.98
CA ASP A 366 -6.10 16.85 -24.90
C ASP A 366 -6.09 15.33 -25.13
N ASN A 367 -5.16 14.57 -24.52
CA ASN A 367 -5.05 13.12 -24.79
C ASN A 367 -4.77 12.31 -23.51
N ARG A 368 -5.82 12.04 -22.73
CA ARG A 368 -5.79 11.20 -21.54
C ARG A 368 -5.53 9.74 -21.94
N GLN A 369 -4.82 9.00 -21.09
CA GLN A 369 -4.51 7.60 -21.37
C GLN A 369 -5.79 6.75 -21.58
N PRO A 370 -5.74 5.78 -22.50
CA PRO A 370 -6.81 4.82 -22.64
C PRO A 370 -6.89 3.87 -21.44
N ILE A 371 -8.11 3.46 -21.09
CA ILE A 371 -8.37 2.42 -20.10
C ILE A 371 -8.26 1.06 -20.82
N ALA A 372 -7.22 0.30 -20.50
CA ALA A 372 -7.00 -1.03 -21.05
C ALA A 372 -7.73 -2.10 -20.23
N THR A 373 -8.72 -2.76 -20.82
CA THR A 373 -9.44 -3.89 -20.18
C THR A 373 -9.26 -5.14 -21.04
N ALA A 374 -8.76 -6.22 -20.44
CA ALA A 374 -8.51 -7.47 -21.14
C ALA A 374 -9.06 -8.68 -20.37
N THR A 375 -9.57 -9.65 -21.11
CA THR A 375 -10.05 -10.93 -20.59
C THR A 375 -9.57 -12.08 -21.49
N VAL A 376 -9.49 -13.28 -20.91
CA VAL A 376 -9.19 -14.51 -21.65
C VAL A 376 -10.22 -15.58 -21.30
N ALA A 377 -10.71 -16.30 -22.30
CA ALA A 377 -11.61 -17.43 -22.10
C ALA A 377 -11.42 -18.53 -23.18
N PRO A 378 -11.31 -19.81 -22.79
CA PRO A 378 -10.94 -20.27 -21.43
C PRO A 378 -9.48 -19.88 -21.08
N ASP A 379 -9.16 -19.75 -19.79
CA ASP A 379 -7.79 -19.48 -19.30
C ASP A 379 -7.00 -20.78 -19.01
N ASN A 380 -7.68 -21.92 -18.97
CA ASN A 380 -7.07 -23.24 -18.80
C ASN A 380 -7.86 -24.32 -19.54
N GLY A 381 -7.24 -25.48 -19.78
CA GLY A 381 -7.89 -26.59 -20.45
C GLY A 381 -6.91 -27.57 -21.08
N LYS A 382 -7.44 -28.55 -21.81
CA LYS A 382 -6.62 -29.53 -22.54
C LYS A 382 -5.79 -28.88 -23.64
N ALA A 383 -4.58 -29.38 -23.85
CA ALA A 383 -3.72 -28.95 -24.95
C ALA A 383 -4.08 -29.70 -26.26
N PRO A 384 -4.00 -29.04 -27.42
CA PRO A 384 -3.80 -27.59 -27.59
C PRO A 384 -5.05 -26.80 -27.15
N LEU A 385 -4.82 -25.63 -26.55
CA LEU A 385 -5.90 -24.80 -26.00
C LEU A 385 -6.15 -23.60 -26.90
N THR A 386 -7.32 -23.56 -27.53
CA THR A 386 -7.79 -22.37 -28.25
C THR A 386 -8.46 -21.43 -27.26
N VAL A 387 -7.98 -20.18 -27.20
CA VAL A 387 -8.49 -19.14 -26.31
C VAL A 387 -8.94 -17.93 -27.11
N THR A 388 -9.93 -17.22 -26.58
CA THR A 388 -10.30 -15.88 -27.04
C THR A 388 -9.70 -14.86 -26.09
N LEU A 389 -8.88 -13.97 -26.62
CA LEU A 389 -8.40 -12.78 -25.93
C LEU A 389 -9.30 -11.62 -26.34
N ASN A 390 -9.94 -10.98 -25.37
CA ASN A 390 -10.92 -9.92 -25.61
C ASN A 390 -10.55 -8.65 -24.84
N GLY A 391 -10.21 -7.62 -25.62
CA GLY A 391 -9.84 -6.28 -25.20
C GLY A 391 -10.93 -5.24 -25.46
N ALA A 392 -12.09 -5.64 -26.00
CA ALA A 392 -13.11 -4.74 -26.52
C ALA A 392 -13.81 -3.88 -25.45
N ALA A 393 -13.61 -4.19 -24.16
CA ALA A 393 -14.05 -3.35 -23.04
C ALA A 393 -13.07 -2.19 -22.75
N SER A 394 -11.98 -2.08 -23.51
CA SER A 394 -11.08 -0.93 -23.42
C SER A 394 -11.75 0.32 -23.98
N SER A 395 -11.43 1.47 -23.40
CA SER A 395 -12.06 2.74 -23.78
C SER A 395 -11.08 3.89 -23.67
N ASP A 396 -11.21 4.84 -24.57
CA ASP A 396 -10.51 6.11 -24.43
C ASP A 396 -11.41 7.15 -23.73
N PRO A 397 -10.93 7.81 -22.66
CA PRO A 397 -11.71 8.84 -21.96
C PRO A 397 -12.09 10.05 -22.83
N ASP A 398 -11.34 10.34 -23.88
CA ASP A 398 -11.57 11.44 -24.84
C ASP A 398 -12.40 10.99 -26.04
N GLY A 399 -12.67 9.68 -26.15
CA GLY A 399 -13.43 9.07 -27.24
C GLY A 399 -12.58 8.81 -28.49
N ASP A 400 -11.26 8.86 -28.35
CA ASP A 400 -10.31 8.57 -29.42
C ASP A 400 -10.37 7.11 -29.87
N ALA A 401 -9.94 6.88 -31.12
CA ALA A 401 -9.91 5.54 -31.68
C ALA A 401 -8.73 4.75 -31.12
N LEU A 402 -8.99 3.52 -30.66
CA LEU A 402 -7.96 2.64 -30.09
C LEU A 402 -7.39 1.67 -31.13
N SER A 403 -6.07 1.49 -31.06
CA SER A 403 -5.34 0.36 -31.64
C SER A 403 -4.99 -0.67 -30.56
N TYR A 404 -4.90 -1.95 -30.94
CA TYR A 404 -4.77 -3.07 -30.01
C TYR A 404 -3.59 -3.95 -30.41
N SER A 405 -2.67 -4.20 -29.47
CA SER A 405 -1.54 -5.11 -29.65
C SER A 405 -1.47 -6.09 -28.50
N TRP A 406 -1.56 -7.39 -28.80
CA TRP A 406 -1.41 -8.46 -27.84
C TRP A 406 0.00 -9.04 -27.94
N ASP A 407 0.68 -9.14 -26.81
CA ASP A 407 1.80 -10.05 -26.62
C ASP A 407 1.23 -11.38 -26.10
N LEU A 408 1.50 -12.46 -26.82
CA LEU A 408 0.96 -13.78 -26.49
C LEU A 408 1.80 -14.51 -25.42
N GLY A 409 2.92 -13.94 -24.96
CA GLY A 409 3.79 -14.59 -23.97
C GLY A 409 4.53 -15.82 -24.52
N ASN A 410 4.52 -16.01 -25.84
CA ASN A 410 5.22 -17.08 -26.55
C ASN A 410 6.20 -16.54 -27.61
N GLY A 411 6.52 -15.25 -27.55
CA GLY A 411 7.35 -14.53 -28.50
C GLY A 411 6.61 -14.01 -29.75
N ASN A 412 5.31 -14.31 -29.90
CA ASN A 412 4.49 -13.77 -30.98
C ASN A 412 3.59 -12.63 -30.50
N HIS A 413 3.28 -11.71 -31.42
CA HIS A 413 2.32 -10.64 -31.22
C HIS A 413 1.19 -10.71 -32.24
N VAL A 414 0.00 -10.28 -31.86
CA VAL A 414 -1.17 -10.17 -32.75
C VAL A 414 -1.93 -8.89 -32.48
N SER A 415 -2.61 -8.35 -33.48
CA SER A 415 -3.40 -7.12 -33.35
C SER A 415 -4.89 -7.37 -33.51
N GLY A 416 -5.70 -6.60 -32.77
CA GLY A 416 -7.16 -6.66 -32.83
C GLY A 416 -7.81 -6.59 -31.44
N ALA A 417 -8.99 -5.96 -31.36
CA ALA A 417 -9.73 -5.84 -30.11
C ALA A 417 -10.18 -7.20 -29.56
N VAL A 418 -10.51 -8.14 -30.44
CA VAL A 418 -10.81 -9.54 -30.10
C VAL A 418 -10.02 -10.44 -31.02
N VAL A 419 -9.22 -11.34 -30.46
CA VAL A 419 -8.39 -12.28 -31.22
C VAL A 419 -8.57 -13.69 -30.68
N THR A 420 -8.53 -14.67 -31.57
CA THR A 420 -8.51 -16.09 -31.22
C THR A 420 -7.14 -16.66 -31.55
N THR A 421 -6.52 -17.34 -30.60
CA THR A 421 -5.21 -17.98 -30.78
C THR A 421 -5.19 -19.35 -30.11
N THR A 422 -4.30 -20.23 -30.56
CA THR A 422 -4.16 -21.58 -30.04
C THR A 422 -2.78 -21.75 -29.42
N TYR A 423 -2.76 -22.12 -28.14
CA TYR A 423 -1.54 -22.42 -27.40
C TYR A 423 -1.23 -23.92 -27.44
N ALA A 424 0.04 -24.24 -27.66
CA ALA A 424 0.58 -25.57 -27.40
C ALA A 424 0.59 -25.83 -25.88
N ALA A 425 0.88 -27.08 -25.47
CA ALA A 425 1.00 -27.40 -24.06
C ALA A 425 2.05 -26.52 -23.37
N GLY A 426 1.68 -25.86 -22.26
CA GLY A 426 2.52 -24.91 -21.56
C GLY A 426 1.73 -23.89 -20.74
N ALA A 427 2.47 -23.09 -19.97
CA ALA A 427 1.95 -21.94 -19.25
C ALA A 427 2.44 -20.64 -19.91
N TYR A 428 1.53 -19.70 -20.14
CA TYR A 428 1.78 -18.46 -20.88
C TYR A 428 1.22 -17.26 -20.11
N ARG A 429 1.77 -16.08 -20.39
CA ARG A 429 1.36 -14.78 -19.83
C ARG A 429 1.10 -13.82 -20.99
N ALA A 430 -0.17 -13.65 -21.33
CA ALA A 430 -0.58 -12.75 -22.40
C ALA A 430 -0.91 -11.36 -21.83
N ARG A 431 -0.61 -10.30 -22.57
CA ARG A 431 -0.92 -8.91 -22.19
C ARG A 431 -1.42 -8.12 -23.39
N LEU A 432 -2.36 -7.20 -23.15
CA LEU A 432 -2.87 -6.27 -24.15
C LEU A 432 -2.26 -4.90 -23.92
N THR A 433 -1.73 -4.28 -24.96
CA THR A 433 -1.46 -2.85 -25.03
C THR A 433 -2.50 -2.20 -25.94
N VAL A 434 -3.24 -1.22 -25.42
CA VAL A 434 -4.09 -0.33 -26.22
C VAL A 434 -3.40 1.02 -26.39
N THR A 435 -3.53 1.62 -27.56
CA THR A 435 -2.92 2.92 -27.88
C THR A 435 -3.92 3.78 -28.64
N ASP A 436 -4.13 5.00 -28.18
CA ASP A 436 -5.02 5.97 -28.80
C ASP A 436 -4.38 6.63 -30.05
N THR A 437 -5.12 7.57 -30.65
CA THR A 437 -4.65 8.31 -31.84
C THR A 437 -3.64 9.41 -31.54
N GLY A 438 -3.57 9.92 -30.30
CA GLY A 438 -2.54 10.84 -29.83
C GLY A 438 -1.22 10.18 -29.46
N GLY A 439 -1.19 8.84 -29.37
CA GLY A 439 -0.04 8.02 -29.05
C GLY A 439 0.08 7.61 -27.58
N ALA A 440 -0.86 7.97 -26.70
CA ALA A 440 -0.83 7.45 -25.34
C ALA A 440 -1.30 5.99 -25.32
N ALA A 441 -0.67 5.20 -24.46
CA ALA A 441 -0.84 3.76 -24.44
C ALA A 441 -0.96 3.24 -23.00
N ARG A 442 -1.74 2.16 -22.85
CA ARG A 442 -1.88 1.44 -21.58
C ARG A 442 -1.80 -0.06 -21.82
N THR A 443 -1.07 -0.75 -20.94
CA THR A 443 -0.92 -2.21 -20.99
C THR A 443 -1.63 -2.86 -19.80
N THR A 444 -2.31 -3.98 -20.02
CA THR A 444 -3.00 -4.75 -18.98
C THR A 444 -2.04 -5.59 -18.15
N PRO A 445 -2.42 -6.00 -16.92
CA PRO A 445 -1.75 -7.08 -16.22
C PRO A 445 -1.72 -8.39 -17.04
N ASP A 446 -0.86 -9.32 -16.63
CA ASP A 446 -0.74 -10.64 -17.25
C ASP A 446 -2.03 -11.45 -17.14
N LEU A 447 -2.55 -11.87 -18.28
CA LEU A 447 -3.54 -12.94 -18.40
C LEU A 447 -2.81 -14.28 -18.43
N ARG A 448 -2.85 -14.99 -17.31
CA ARG A 448 -2.27 -16.33 -17.21
C ARG A 448 -3.11 -17.34 -18.00
N ILE A 449 -2.46 -18.11 -18.86
CA ILE A 449 -3.08 -19.15 -19.67
C ILE A 449 -2.34 -20.47 -19.43
N VAL A 450 -3.05 -21.55 -19.15
CA VAL A 450 -2.46 -22.88 -18.95
C VAL A 450 -3.07 -23.88 -19.92
N SER A 451 -2.31 -24.24 -20.95
CA SER A 451 -2.70 -25.26 -21.92
C SER A 451 -2.13 -26.62 -21.51
N GLY A 452 -3.01 -27.61 -21.33
CA GLY A 452 -2.68 -28.97 -20.93
C GLY A 452 -3.05 -29.33 -19.49
N ASN A 453 -3.76 -28.47 -18.76
CA ASN A 453 -4.18 -28.71 -17.38
C ASN A 453 -5.54 -28.05 -17.10
N THR A 454 -6.34 -28.60 -16.19
CA THR A 454 -7.62 -28.00 -15.76
C THR A 454 -7.62 -27.68 -14.27
N ARG A 455 -8.32 -26.61 -13.87
CA ARG A 455 -8.46 -26.29 -12.43
C ARG A 455 -9.14 -27.46 -11.70
N PRO A 456 -8.64 -27.87 -10.53
CA PRO A 456 -9.34 -28.86 -9.72
C PRO A 456 -10.69 -28.30 -9.26
N THR A 457 -11.66 -29.18 -9.03
CA THR A 457 -13.00 -28.82 -8.55
C THR A 457 -13.15 -29.25 -7.10
N PRO A 458 -13.00 -28.36 -6.12
CA PRO A 458 -13.29 -28.67 -4.73
C PRO A 458 -14.80 -28.72 -4.45
N VAL A 459 -15.16 -29.54 -3.48
CA VAL A 459 -16.52 -29.74 -2.95
C VAL A 459 -16.47 -29.66 -1.43
N ILE A 460 -17.16 -28.68 -0.85
CA ILE A 460 -17.48 -28.62 0.58
C ILE A 460 -18.65 -29.57 0.82
N GLU A 461 -18.37 -30.65 1.53
CA GLU A 461 -19.33 -31.71 1.85
C GLU A 461 -20.07 -31.39 3.15
N GLN A 462 -19.39 -30.75 4.09
CA GLN A 462 -19.95 -30.25 5.34
C GLN A 462 -19.33 -28.89 5.72
N PRO A 463 -20.08 -28.01 6.38
CA PRO A 463 -21.54 -28.08 6.54
C PRO A 463 -22.28 -27.87 5.20
N ALA A 464 -23.58 -28.15 5.16
CA ALA A 464 -24.38 -27.90 3.96
C ALA A 464 -24.38 -26.40 3.61
N LYS A 465 -24.51 -26.05 2.32
CA LYS A 465 -24.44 -24.66 1.84
C LYS A 465 -25.48 -23.72 2.50
N ASP A 466 -26.60 -24.26 2.94
CA ASP A 466 -27.72 -23.55 3.58
C ASP A 466 -27.76 -23.72 5.10
N TYR A 467 -26.69 -24.27 5.69
CA TYR A 467 -26.59 -24.46 7.13
C TYR A 467 -26.72 -23.12 7.88
N ARG A 468 -27.46 -23.17 8.99
CA ARG A 468 -27.66 -22.05 9.92
C ARG A 468 -27.02 -22.38 11.25
N TYR A 469 -26.42 -21.39 11.89
CA TYR A 469 -25.69 -21.57 13.15
C TYR A 469 -26.34 -20.83 14.31
N THR A 470 -26.06 -21.29 15.53
CA THR A 470 -26.30 -20.56 16.78
C THR A 470 -24.97 -20.04 17.35
N GLU A 471 -25.00 -18.90 18.05
CA GLU A 471 -23.82 -18.35 18.73
C GLU A 471 -23.21 -19.35 19.73
N GLY A 472 -21.87 -19.53 19.69
CA GLY A 472 -21.16 -20.50 20.52
C GLY A 472 -21.22 -21.95 20.01
N GLU A 473 -21.86 -22.20 18.87
CA GLU A 473 -21.93 -23.53 18.25
C GLU A 473 -20.56 -23.99 17.71
N LEU A 474 -20.28 -25.29 17.81
CA LEU A 474 -19.12 -25.91 17.18
C LEU A 474 -19.46 -26.34 15.74
N ILE A 475 -18.89 -25.66 14.76
CA ILE A 475 -19.02 -25.98 13.34
C ILE A 475 -17.88 -26.89 12.90
N GLN A 476 -18.21 -28.02 12.28
CA GLN A 476 -17.26 -28.88 11.58
C GLN A 476 -17.37 -28.64 10.08
N PHE A 477 -16.24 -28.57 9.39
CA PHE A 477 -16.19 -28.49 7.94
C PHE A 477 -15.35 -29.62 7.35
N SER A 478 -15.74 -30.10 6.18
CA SER A 478 -15.03 -31.13 5.42
C SER A 478 -15.29 -31.00 3.93
N GLY A 479 -14.37 -31.51 3.12
CA GLY A 479 -14.52 -31.52 1.67
C GLY A 479 -13.51 -32.39 0.95
N THR A 480 -13.77 -32.57 -0.34
CA THR A 480 -12.91 -33.27 -1.30
C THR A 480 -12.61 -32.37 -2.48
N ALA A 481 -11.63 -32.73 -3.33
CA ALA A 481 -11.41 -32.04 -4.59
C ALA A 481 -10.97 -33.02 -5.67
N LEU A 482 -11.46 -32.81 -6.89
CA LEU A 482 -11.15 -33.64 -8.06
C LEU A 482 -10.41 -32.81 -9.10
N ASP A 483 -9.24 -33.28 -9.50
CA ASP A 483 -8.52 -32.84 -10.69
C ASP A 483 -8.83 -33.82 -11.84
N LEU A 484 -9.17 -33.31 -13.03
CA LEU A 484 -9.53 -34.16 -14.17
C LEU A 484 -8.32 -34.92 -14.72
N GLU A 485 -7.12 -34.34 -14.60
CA GLU A 485 -5.89 -34.94 -15.07
C GLU A 485 -5.27 -35.91 -14.03
N GLY A 486 -5.30 -35.54 -12.74
CA GLY A 486 -4.63 -36.24 -11.65
C GLY A 486 -5.53 -37.07 -10.72
N GLY A 487 -6.86 -36.97 -10.84
CA GLY A 487 -7.81 -37.63 -9.95
C GLY A 487 -8.00 -36.88 -8.63
N LEU A 488 -8.24 -37.60 -7.53
CA LEU A 488 -8.51 -36.98 -6.22
C LEU A 488 -7.29 -36.21 -5.70
N ILE A 489 -7.52 -34.98 -5.25
CA ILE A 489 -6.52 -34.14 -4.60
C ILE A 489 -6.29 -34.62 -3.16
N PRO A 490 -5.04 -34.89 -2.75
CA PRO A 490 -4.71 -35.24 -1.37
C PRO A 490 -5.02 -34.12 -0.37
N CYS A 491 -5.33 -34.47 0.87
CA CYS A 491 -5.66 -33.51 1.93
C CYS A 491 -4.55 -32.49 2.18
N GLU A 492 -3.27 -32.85 2.01
CA GLU A 492 -2.17 -31.90 2.14
C GLU A 492 -2.15 -30.82 1.04
N ARG A 493 -3.03 -30.88 0.03
CA ARG A 493 -3.14 -29.87 -1.02
C ARG A 493 -4.47 -29.11 -0.99
N MET A 494 -5.23 -29.31 0.08
CA MET A 494 -6.45 -28.57 0.38
C MET A 494 -6.18 -27.61 1.53
N VAL A 495 -6.55 -26.35 1.33
CA VAL A 495 -6.37 -25.27 2.31
C VAL A 495 -7.72 -24.62 2.56
N TRP A 496 -8.08 -24.50 3.84
CA TRP A 496 -9.33 -23.92 4.29
C TRP A 496 -9.09 -22.58 4.96
N THR A 497 -10.01 -21.65 4.71
CA THR A 497 -10.12 -20.40 5.44
C THR A 497 -11.57 -20.18 5.86
N VAL A 498 -11.75 -19.52 6.98
CA VAL A 498 -13.04 -19.02 7.46
C VAL A 498 -12.90 -17.53 7.65
N ILE A 499 -13.79 -16.77 7.00
CA ILE A 499 -13.87 -15.32 7.11
C ILE A 499 -15.12 -14.98 7.91
N PHE A 500 -14.96 -14.12 8.91
CA PHE A 500 -16.07 -13.55 9.66
C PHE A 500 -16.47 -12.21 9.04
N HIS A 501 -17.75 -12.06 8.73
CA HIS A 501 -18.32 -10.85 8.15
C HIS A 501 -19.18 -10.14 9.18
N HIS A 502 -19.05 -8.82 9.33
CA HIS A 502 -19.99 -8.00 10.09
C HIS A 502 -20.01 -6.55 9.61
N LYS A 503 -21.16 -5.88 9.74
CA LYS A 503 -21.33 -4.43 9.45
C LYS A 503 -20.78 -3.92 8.10
N GLY A 504 -20.57 -4.81 7.12
CA GLY A 504 -20.06 -4.45 5.79
C GLY A 504 -18.56 -4.62 5.62
N HIS A 505 -17.83 -5.13 6.62
CA HIS A 505 -16.42 -5.50 6.49
C HIS A 505 -16.15 -6.92 7.03
N THR A 506 -14.90 -7.37 6.92
CA THR A 506 -14.52 -8.75 7.23
C THR A 506 -13.30 -8.84 8.15
N HIS A 507 -13.17 -9.97 8.84
CA HIS A 507 -11.98 -10.39 9.57
C HIS A 507 -11.63 -11.83 9.22
N PRO A 508 -10.34 -12.18 9.09
CA PRO A 508 -9.93 -13.57 9.15
C PRO A 508 -10.39 -14.19 10.48
N PHE A 509 -11.05 -15.35 10.42
CA PHE A 509 -11.54 -16.03 11.61
C PHE A 509 -10.76 -17.31 11.89
N LEU A 510 -10.54 -18.13 10.85
CA LEU A 510 -9.76 -19.35 10.97
C LEU A 510 -8.97 -19.62 9.69
N GLY A 511 -7.74 -20.12 9.85
CA GLY A 511 -6.88 -20.56 8.77
C GLY A 511 -5.81 -19.55 8.34
N PRO A 512 -4.98 -19.91 7.33
CA PRO A 512 -5.10 -21.11 6.51
C PRO A 512 -4.89 -22.42 7.28
N ILE A 513 -5.80 -23.39 7.11
CA ILE A 513 -5.66 -24.75 7.65
C ILE A 513 -5.50 -25.72 6.49
N GLN A 514 -4.43 -26.50 6.52
CA GLN A 514 -4.18 -27.55 5.56
C GLN A 514 -4.87 -28.86 6.00
N GLY A 515 -5.60 -29.50 5.08
CA GLY A 515 -6.31 -30.75 5.34
C GLY A 515 -7.66 -30.86 4.64
N CYS A 516 -8.32 -32.01 4.75
CA CYS A 516 -9.66 -32.22 4.18
C CYS A 516 -10.80 -31.83 5.15
N ASN A 517 -10.50 -31.48 6.40
CA ASN A 517 -11.49 -31.14 7.41
C ASN A 517 -10.91 -30.24 8.52
N GLY A 518 -11.80 -29.65 9.30
CA GLY A 518 -11.48 -28.87 10.49
C GLY A 518 -12.73 -28.50 11.28
N LEU A 519 -12.54 -27.69 12.31
CA LEU A 519 -13.63 -27.22 13.16
C LEU A 519 -13.34 -25.83 13.71
N PHE A 520 -14.40 -25.10 14.04
CA PHE A 520 -14.32 -23.85 14.78
C PHE A 520 -15.55 -23.66 15.66
N VAL A 521 -15.43 -22.83 16.70
CA VAL A 521 -16.56 -22.40 17.52
C VAL A 521 -17.00 -21.03 17.05
N VAL A 522 -18.29 -20.85 16.77
CA VAL A 522 -18.89 -19.57 16.41
C VAL A 522 -18.68 -18.56 17.55
N ASN A 523 -18.12 -17.40 17.22
CA ASN A 523 -17.98 -16.29 18.15
C ASN A 523 -18.15 -14.95 17.43
N SER A 524 -19.34 -14.37 17.53
CA SER A 524 -19.67 -13.06 16.95
C SER A 524 -19.17 -11.88 17.80
N HIS A 525 -18.66 -12.11 19.01
CA HIS A 525 -18.35 -11.04 19.97
C HIS A 525 -19.53 -10.07 20.25
N GLY A 526 -20.77 -10.52 20.00
CA GLY A 526 -21.99 -9.74 20.21
C GLY A 526 -22.17 -8.57 19.24
N VAL A 527 -21.52 -8.59 18.07
CA VAL A 527 -21.76 -7.59 17.01
C VAL A 527 -22.93 -8.01 16.11
N ASP A 528 -23.68 -7.04 15.61
CA ASP A 528 -24.84 -7.28 14.74
C ASP A 528 -24.43 -7.60 13.29
N ARG A 529 -25.34 -8.28 12.56
CA ARG A 529 -25.22 -8.63 11.12
C ARG A 529 -24.01 -9.49 10.81
N THR A 530 -23.89 -10.60 11.54
CA THR A 530 -22.77 -11.51 11.40
C THR A 530 -23.07 -12.69 10.51
N PHE A 531 -22.07 -13.15 9.76
CA PHE A 531 -22.09 -14.42 9.05
C PHE A 531 -20.66 -14.90 8.80
N TYR A 532 -20.50 -16.17 8.44
CA TYR A 532 -19.20 -16.77 8.16
C TYR A 532 -19.14 -17.25 6.71
N GLU A 533 -18.00 -17.06 6.07
CA GLU A 533 -17.69 -17.65 4.77
C GLU A 533 -16.63 -18.73 4.97
N ILE A 534 -16.98 -19.97 4.64
CA ILE A 534 -16.03 -21.09 4.64
C ILE A 534 -15.58 -21.30 3.21
N THR A 535 -14.28 -21.20 2.99
CA THR A 535 -13.65 -21.36 1.68
C THR A 535 -12.67 -22.51 1.70
N VAL A 536 -12.72 -23.37 0.69
CA VAL A 536 -11.71 -24.38 0.41
C VAL A 536 -11.02 -24.07 -0.90
N ARG A 537 -9.69 -24.06 -0.89
CA ARG A 537 -8.82 -24.00 -2.07
C ARG A 537 -8.11 -25.34 -2.24
N ALA A 538 -8.16 -25.90 -3.44
CA ALA A 538 -7.44 -27.11 -3.80
C ALA A 538 -6.44 -26.81 -4.92
N ASP A 539 -5.21 -27.29 -4.76
CA ASP A 539 -4.14 -27.15 -5.76
C ASP A 539 -3.83 -28.47 -6.45
N ASP A 540 -3.78 -28.46 -7.78
CA ASP A 540 -3.33 -29.61 -8.57
C ASP A 540 -1.80 -29.70 -8.68
N ARG A 541 -1.27 -30.75 -9.30
CA ARG A 541 0.19 -30.93 -9.46
C ARG A 541 0.81 -30.08 -10.59
N GLY A 542 0.00 -29.30 -11.31
CA GLY A 542 0.37 -28.60 -12.52
C GLY A 542 0.48 -29.48 -13.76
N ILE A 543 0.89 -28.89 -14.89
CA ILE A 543 1.26 -29.65 -16.09
C ILE A 543 2.37 -30.67 -15.75
N PRO A 544 2.49 -31.80 -16.47
CA PRO A 544 3.43 -32.89 -16.15
C PRO A 544 4.94 -32.56 -16.11
N LEU A 545 5.36 -31.29 -16.13
CA LEU A 545 6.76 -30.89 -16.28
C LEU A 545 7.27 -29.73 -15.40
N GLU A 546 6.48 -28.96 -14.61
CA GLU A 546 7.03 -27.88 -13.75
C GLU A 546 5.97 -27.14 -12.88
N ASN A 547 6.40 -26.43 -11.82
CA ASN A 547 5.53 -25.68 -10.87
C ASN A 547 4.73 -24.53 -11.49
N THR A 548 5.12 -24.03 -12.67
CA THR A 548 4.48 -22.88 -13.34
C THR A 548 3.10 -23.19 -13.92
N GLY A 549 2.72 -24.47 -14.00
CA GLY A 549 1.41 -24.93 -14.49
C GLY A 549 0.38 -25.25 -13.40
N VAL A 550 0.71 -25.09 -12.10
CA VAL A 550 -0.20 -25.40 -10.99
C VAL A 550 -1.45 -24.51 -11.06
N LEU A 551 -2.63 -25.12 -11.05
CA LEU A 551 -3.90 -24.44 -10.98
C LEU A 551 -4.59 -24.71 -9.64
N SER A 552 -5.33 -23.69 -9.20
CA SER A 552 -6.15 -23.75 -8.00
C SER A 552 -7.62 -23.64 -8.38
N GLY A 553 -8.44 -24.47 -7.74
CA GLY A 553 -9.88 -24.31 -7.69
C GLY A 553 -10.33 -23.94 -6.29
N THR A 554 -11.42 -23.17 -6.21
CA THR A 554 -11.95 -22.69 -4.94
C THR A 554 -13.46 -22.91 -4.90
N GLN A 555 -13.99 -23.24 -3.73
CA GLN A 555 -15.42 -23.17 -3.44
C GLN A 555 -15.63 -22.48 -2.10
N SER A 556 -16.65 -21.61 -2.02
CA SER A 556 -17.10 -20.98 -0.79
C SER A 556 -18.55 -21.33 -0.47
N ILE A 557 -18.88 -21.43 0.82
CA ILE A 557 -20.25 -21.42 1.33
C ILE A 557 -20.39 -20.35 2.41
N PHE A 558 -21.61 -19.83 2.58
CA PHE A 558 -21.91 -18.81 3.57
C PHE A 558 -22.86 -19.37 4.63
N LEU A 559 -22.45 -19.26 5.89
CA LEU A 559 -23.23 -19.67 7.05
C LEU A 559 -23.79 -18.43 7.71
N PHE A 560 -25.08 -18.42 7.95
CA PHE A 560 -25.78 -17.32 8.60
C PHE A 560 -26.39 -17.79 9.92
N PRO A 561 -26.59 -16.91 10.90
CA PRO A 561 -27.21 -17.30 12.15
C PRO A 561 -28.67 -17.70 11.94
N ASP A 562 -29.23 -18.50 12.85
CA ASP A 562 -30.63 -18.99 12.80
C ASP A 562 -31.66 -17.86 12.74
N ASP A 563 -31.36 -16.70 13.31
CA ASP A 563 -32.20 -15.50 13.33
C ASP A 563 -31.99 -14.58 12.12
N TRP A 564 -31.19 -14.99 11.14
CA TRP A 564 -30.91 -14.19 9.96
C TRP A 564 -32.16 -13.96 9.10
N VAL A 565 -32.51 -12.69 8.91
CA VAL A 565 -33.60 -12.25 8.03
C VAL A 565 -33.02 -11.68 6.73
N PRO A 566 -33.17 -12.36 5.58
CA PRO A 566 -32.75 -11.82 4.29
C PRO A 566 -33.55 -10.54 3.96
N GLY A 567 -32.87 -9.43 3.64
CA GLY A 567 -33.52 -8.20 3.15
C GLY A 567 -33.64 -7.03 4.14
N GLY A 568 -32.91 -7.02 5.26
CA GLY A 568 -32.91 -5.92 6.25
C GLY A 568 -32.26 -4.59 5.80
N CYS A 569 -32.11 -4.35 4.50
CA CYS A 569 -31.79 -3.02 3.98
C CYS A 569 -33.10 -2.22 3.86
N CYS A 570 -33.31 -1.32 4.82
CA CYS A 570 -34.41 -0.34 4.91
C CYS A 570 -35.80 -0.91 5.24
N GLY A 571 -36.07 -1.09 6.54
CA GLY A 571 -37.43 -1.11 7.10
C GLY A 571 -37.58 0.02 8.13
N PRO A 572 -38.76 0.67 8.24
CA PRO A 572 -38.90 1.91 8.99
C PRO A 572 -38.67 1.69 10.49
N ILE A 573 -38.07 2.69 11.12
CA ILE A 573 -37.89 2.82 12.57
C ILE A 573 -39.20 2.44 13.27
N GLN A 574 -39.14 1.44 14.15
CA GLN A 574 -40.24 1.11 15.05
C GLN A 574 -40.59 2.36 15.88
N PRO A 575 -41.84 2.83 15.88
CA PRO A 575 -42.22 3.98 16.68
C PRO A 575 -42.14 3.63 18.17
N GLY A 576 -41.46 4.48 18.93
CA GLY A 576 -41.40 4.39 20.40
C GLY A 576 -42.80 4.44 21.05
N PRO A 577 -42.89 4.09 22.34
CA PRO A 577 -44.17 3.91 23.02
C PRO A 577 -45.01 5.20 23.06
N PRO A 578 -46.36 5.09 23.00
CA PRO A 578 -47.24 6.21 22.72
C PRO A 578 -47.33 7.23 23.86
N VAL A 579 -47.10 8.51 23.53
CA VAL A 579 -47.45 9.66 24.37
C VAL A 579 -48.93 10.00 24.16
N LYS A 580 -49.66 10.21 25.26
CA LYS A 580 -51.10 10.53 25.29
C LYS A 580 -51.43 11.85 24.53
N PRO A 581 -52.61 11.96 23.90
CA PRO A 581 -52.94 13.04 22.98
C PRO A 581 -53.43 14.32 23.67
N LEU A 582 -52.98 15.48 23.16
CA LEU A 582 -53.66 16.78 23.28
C LEU A 582 -54.09 17.21 21.88
N GLY A 583 -55.36 17.56 21.73
CA GLY A 583 -56.06 17.55 20.45
C GLY A 583 -56.11 18.86 19.65
N LEU A 584 -56.89 18.73 18.57
CA LEU A 584 -57.65 19.73 17.80
C LEU A 584 -57.03 20.33 16.51
N HIS A 585 -57.56 19.80 15.39
CA HIS A 585 -58.21 20.48 14.25
C HIS A 585 -57.47 20.86 12.93
N HIS A 586 -58.01 20.27 11.84
CA HIS A 586 -58.23 20.76 10.45
C HIS A 586 -57.01 20.93 9.52
N ARG A 587 -56.98 20.61 8.20
CA ARG A 587 -57.80 19.90 7.16
C ARG A 587 -56.83 19.82 5.89
N PRO A 588 -57.17 19.36 4.66
CA PRO A 588 -56.44 18.28 3.94
C PRO A 588 -55.82 18.62 2.54
N THR A 589 -55.28 17.56 1.87
CA THR A 589 -54.93 17.35 0.42
C THR A 589 -53.48 17.68 -0.01
N VAL A 590 -52.73 16.86 -0.77
CA VAL A 590 -52.88 16.26 -2.14
C VAL A 590 -51.91 15.04 -2.30
N PRO A 591 -52.10 14.06 -3.23
CA PRO A 591 -51.29 12.84 -3.31
C PRO A 591 -49.97 12.97 -4.09
N ALA A 592 -48.96 12.21 -3.66
CA ALA A 592 -47.62 12.14 -4.27
C ALA A 592 -47.59 11.22 -5.50
N ALA A 593 -46.77 11.61 -6.48
CA ALA A 593 -46.46 10.88 -7.71
C ALA A 593 -45.43 9.76 -7.46
N ASP A 594 -45.57 8.67 -8.22
CA ASP A 594 -44.72 7.49 -8.23
C ASP A 594 -43.25 7.84 -8.52
N THR A 595 -42.36 7.40 -7.63
CA THR A 595 -40.91 7.30 -7.87
C THR A 595 -40.55 5.81 -8.06
N PRO A 596 -39.75 5.44 -9.09
CA PRO A 596 -39.31 4.06 -9.28
C PRO A 596 -38.23 3.69 -8.23
N PRO A 597 -38.11 2.41 -7.85
CA PRO A 597 -37.23 2.01 -6.76
C PRO A 597 -35.74 2.09 -7.15
N PRO A 598 -34.83 2.40 -6.20
CA PRO A 598 -33.40 2.40 -6.44
C PRO A 598 -32.86 0.98 -6.67
N ARG A 599 -31.87 0.87 -7.58
CA ARG A 599 -31.07 -0.34 -7.81
C ARG A 599 -30.01 -0.46 -6.72
N CYS A 600 -29.85 -1.65 -6.13
CA CYS A 600 -28.85 -1.96 -5.12
C CYS A 600 -27.51 -2.32 -5.77
N TYR A 601 -26.40 -1.83 -5.20
CA TYR A 601 -25.08 -2.44 -5.28
C TYR A 601 -24.93 -3.48 -4.17
#